data_AF-A0A658QQ97-F1
#
_entry.id   AF-A0A658QQ97-F1
#
_cell.length_a   1.000
_cell.length_b   1.000
_cell.length_c   1.000
_cell.angle_alpha   90.00
_cell.angle_beta   90.00
_cell.angle_gamma   90.00
#
_symmetry.space_group_name_H-M   'P 1'
#
loop_
_entity.id
_entity.type
_entity.pdbx_description
1 polymer ?
#
loop_
_entity_poly.entity_id
_entity_poly.type
_entity_poly.pdbx_seq_one_letter_code
_entity_poly.pdbx_strand_id
1 'polypeptide(L)'
;MASVTINGRTVTGKNISIRGKQVTVDGEVVSGDSSPSVTIEIYGDVEKIDVDACGKLTVHGQAGVVSTVSGNVYCGDVGGSVHTVSGNVACRDVGGNVSTTSGSIRRG
;
A
#
# COMPACT_ATOMS: atom_id res chain seq x y z
N MET A 1 -8.68 -10.04 -9.99
CA MET A 1 -9.01 -8.73 -9.39
C MET A 1 -8.63 -8.82 -7.93
N ALA A 2 -7.89 -7.86 -7.40
CA ALA A 2 -7.59 -7.84 -5.96
C ALA A 2 -8.78 -7.26 -5.18
N SER A 3 -8.95 -7.74 -3.97
CA SER A 3 -9.89 -7.18 -3.00
C SER A 3 -9.11 -6.25 -2.07
N VAL A 4 -9.56 -5.00 -1.97
CA VAL A 4 -8.90 -3.94 -1.22
C VAL A 4 -9.85 -3.50 -0.12
N THR A 5 -9.45 -3.68 1.13
CA THR A 5 -10.19 -3.23 2.31
C THR A 5 -9.55 -1.97 2.86
N ILE A 6 -10.28 -0.86 2.84
CA ILE A 6 -9.86 0.45 3.35
C ILE A 6 -10.76 0.81 4.52
N ASN A 7 -10.21 0.90 5.74
CA ASN A 7 -10.96 1.18 6.96
C ASN A 7 -12.24 0.32 7.13
N GLY A 8 -12.17 -0.96 6.77
CA GLY A 8 -13.29 -1.90 6.83
C GLY A 8 -14.25 -1.87 5.63
N ARG A 9 -14.07 -0.96 4.66
CA ARG A 9 -14.81 -0.96 3.41
C ARG A 9 -14.04 -1.71 2.34
N THR A 10 -14.64 -2.78 1.82
CA THR A 10 -14.03 -3.60 0.78
C THR A 10 -14.48 -3.17 -0.60
N VAL A 11 -13.51 -3.00 -1.50
CA VAL A 11 -13.70 -2.72 -2.92
C VAL A 11 -12.80 -3.63 -3.73
N THR A 12 -13.01 -3.70 -5.04
CA THR A 12 -12.17 -4.49 -5.95
C THR A 12 -11.49 -3.59 -6.94
N GLY A 13 -10.20 -3.81 -7.17
CA GLY A 13 -9.45 -3.08 -8.17
C GLY A 13 -7.99 -3.45 -8.20
N LYS A 14 -7.21 -2.74 -9.02
CA LYS A 14 -5.76 -3.00 -9.19
C LYS A 14 -4.88 -1.80 -8.94
N ASN A 15 -5.41 -0.60 -9.11
CA ASN A 15 -4.72 0.66 -8.91
C ASN A 15 -5.30 1.36 -7.69
N ILE A 16 -4.50 1.47 -6.63
CA ILE A 16 -4.90 2.14 -5.40
C ILE A 16 -4.15 3.46 -5.31
N SER A 17 -4.89 4.56 -5.16
CA SER A 17 -4.29 5.86 -4.87
C SER A 17 -4.94 6.56 -3.69
N ILE A 18 -4.12 6.98 -2.73
CA ILE A 18 -4.53 7.71 -1.54
C ILE A 18 -3.78 9.02 -1.50
N ARG A 19 -4.52 10.11 -1.68
CA ARG A 19 -3.96 11.47 -1.66
C ARG A 19 -4.70 12.31 -0.65
N GLY A 20 -3.97 12.78 0.35
CA GLY A 20 -4.55 13.46 1.51
C GLY A 20 -5.59 12.58 2.21
N LYS A 21 -6.87 13.00 2.18
CA LYS A 21 -8.00 12.30 2.83
C LYS A 21 -8.83 11.45 1.88
N GLN A 22 -8.54 11.50 0.58
CA GLN A 22 -9.31 10.82 -0.45
C GLN A 22 -8.65 9.50 -0.84
N VAL A 23 -9.46 8.45 -0.92
CA VAL A 23 -9.04 7.14 -1.41
C VAL A 23 -9.75 6.84 -2.71
N THR A 24 -8.97 6.48 -3.73
CA THR A 24 -9.46 6.09 -5.05
C THR A 24 -8.96 4.70 -5.42
N VAL A 25 -9.83 3.91 -6.06
CA VAL A 25 -9.50 2.59 -6.60
C VAL A 25 -9.90 2.58 -8.07
N ASP A 26 -8.94 2.28 -8.95
CA ASP A 26 -9.08 2.35 -10.40
C ASP A 26 -9.65 3.69 -10.93
N GLY A 27 -9.39 4.78 -10.19
CA GLY A 27 -9.86 6.13 -10.50
C GLY A 27 -11.22 6.49 -9.90
N GLU A 28 -11.92 5.54 -9.28
CA GLU A 28 -13.20 5.78 -8.61
C GLU A 28 -12.98 6.11 -7.13
N VAL A 29 -13.65 7.15 -6.63
CA VAL A 29 -13.53 7.57 -5.21
C VAL A 29 -14.29 6.59 -4.32
N VAL A 30 -13.55 5.90 -3.45
CA VAL A 30 -14.08 4.87 -2.54
C VAL A 30 -14.40 5.47 -1.17
N SER A 31 -13.61 6.45 -0.73
CA SER A 31 -13.82 7.13 0.56
C SER A 31 -13.33 8.58 0.51
N GLY A 32 -14.12 9.48 1.12
CA GLY A 32 -13.88 10.93 1.17
C GLY A 32 -13.47 11.49 2.53
N ASP A 33 -13.54 10.68 3.60
CA ASP A 33 -13.20 11.09 4.96
C ASP A 33 -12.38 9.98 5.61
N SER A 34 -11.10 9.91 5.29
CA SER A 34 -10.22 8.96 5.97
C SER A 34 -9.47 9.67 7.09
N SER A 35 -9.74 9.20 8.30
CA SER A 35 -9.06 9.48 9.58
C SER A 35 -7.53 9.59 9.44
N PRO A 36 -6.85 10.27 10.39
CA PRO A 36 -5.39 10.47 10.35
C PRO A 36 -4.58 9.17 10.23
N SER A 37 -5.18 8.02 10.55
CA SER A 37 -4.64 6.69 10.32
C SER A 37 -5.57 5.87 9.42
N VAL A 38 -5.21 5.74 8.14
CA VAL A 38 -5.88 4.82 7.20
C VAL A 38 -5.25 3.43 7.34
N THR A 39 -6.07 2.40 7.50
CA THR A 39 -5.63 0.99 7.43
C THR A 39 -6.08 0.39 6.10
N ILE A 40 -5.13 -0.14 5.35
CA ILE A 40 -5.34 -0.68 4.00
C ILE A 40 -4.88 -2.13 4.01
N GLU A 41 -5.75 -3.03 3.58
CA GLU A 41 -5.47 -4.46 3.50
C GLU A 41 -5.86 -4.96 2.12
N ILE A 42 -4.91 -5.53 1.38
CA ILE A 42 -5.05 -5.93 -0.01
C ILE A 42 -4.91 -7.44 -0.09
N TYR A 43 -5.90 -8.10 -0.67
CA TYR A 43 -5.94 -9.54 -0.93
C TYR A 43 -5.90 -9.81 -2.43
N GLY A 44 -4.85 -10.48 -2.89
CA GLY A 44 -4.58 -10.73 -4.30
C GLY A 44 -3.65 -9.70 -4.93
N ASP A 45 -3.48 -9.80 -6.24
CA ASP A 45 -2.42 -9.08 -6.95
C ASP A 45 -2.84 -7.68 -7.40
N VAL A 46 -1.99 -6.70 -7.11
CA VAL A 46 -2.18 -5.28 -7.45
C VAL A 46 -1.01 -4.78 -8.28
N GLU A 47 -1.32 -3.96 -9.28
CA GLU A 47 -0.29 -3.44 -10.19
C GLU A 47 0.42 -2.24 -9.58
N LYS A 48 -0.33 -1.33 -8.95
CA LYS A 48 0.20 -0.09 -8.40
C LYS A 48 -0.52 0.34 -7.12
N ILE A 49 0.29 0.72 -6.12
CA ILE A 49 -0.14 1.35 -4.88
C ILE A 49 0.59 2.70 -4.75
N ASP A 50 -0.15 3.80 -4.66
CA ASP A 50 0.38 5.16 -4.46
C ASP A 50 -0.30 5.82 -3.26
N VAL A 51 0.39 5.93 -2.13
CA VAL A 51 -0.19 6.35 -0.85
C VAL A 51 0.63 7.48 -0.23
N ASP A 52 0.04 8.66 -0.05
CA ASP A 52 0.72 9.76 0.64
C ASP A 52 0.95 9.42 2.12
N ALA A 53 -0.11 9.15 2.87
CA ALA A 53 0.00 8.81 4.28
C ALA A 53 -0.99 7.70 4.66
N CYS A 54 -0.50 6.69 5.37
CA CYS A 54 -1.34 5.66 5.97
C CYS A 54 -0.81 5.27 7.36
N GLY A 55 -1.69 4.73 8.21
CA GLY A 55 -1.27 4.13 9.47
C GLY A 55 -0.61 2.77 9.23
N LYS A 56 -1.24 1.95 8.38
CA LYS A 56 -0.82 0.59 8.06
C LYS A 56 -1.28 0.20 6.65
N LEU A 57 -0.35 -0.30 5.84
CA LEU A 57 -0.61 -0.93 4.55
C LEU A 57 -0.21 -2.40 4.64
N THR A 58 -1.10 -3.31 4.25
CA THR A 58 -0.82 -4.75 4.22
C THR A 58 -1.21 -5.36 2.89
N VAL A 59 -0.31 -6.13 2.28
CA VAL A 59 -0.52 -6.79 0.98
C VAL A 59 -0.34 -8.30 1.11
N HIS A 60 -1.43 -9.04 0.95
CA HIS A 60 -1.53 -10.51 0.99
C HIS A 60 -1.48 -11.15 -0.41
N GLY A 61 -0.81 -10.50 -1.36
CA GLY A 61 -0.64 -10.97 -2.74
C GLY A 61 0.56 -10.29 -3.37
N GLN A 62 0.70 -10.38 -4.70
CA GLN A 62 1.79 -9.70 -5.38
C GLN A 62 1.49 -8.23 -5.63
N ALA A 63 2.36 -7.35 -5.15
CA ALA A 63 2.37 -5.95 -5.57
C ALA A 63 3.39 -5.72 -6.69
N GLY A 64 2.98 -5.02 -7.75
CA GLY A 64 3.89 -4.55 -8.79
C GLY A 64 4.75 -3.40 -8.27
N VAL A 65 4.16 -2.23 -8.04
CA VAL A 65 4.87 -1.07 -7.51
C VAL A 65 4.16 -0.54 -6.27
N VAL A 66 4.92 -0.38 -5.19
CA VAL A 66 4.42 0.21 -3.93
C VAL A 66 5.15 1.52 -3.68
N SER A 67 4.42 2.63 -3.63
CA SER A 67 4.93 3.96 -3.29
C SER A 67 4.19 4.48 -2.07
N THR A 68 4.91 4.81 -1.00
CA THR A 68 4.31 5.35 0.23
C THR A 68 5.14 6.49 0.80
N VAL A 69 4.55 7.65 1.10
CA VAL A 69 5.32 8.76 1.70
C VAL A 69 5.44 8.60 3.21
N SER A 70 4.36 8.26 3.90
CA SER A 70 4.38 8.01 5.36
C SER A 70 3.51 6.80 5.73
N GLY A 71 4.07 5.88 6.53
CA GLY A 71 3.30 4.77 7.11
C GLY A 71 4.08 3.48 7.26
N ASN A 72 3.52 2.53 8.00
CA ASN A 72 4.10 1.18 8.08
C ASN A 72 3.58 0.32 6.93
N VAL A 73 4.50 -0.24 6.15
CA VAL A 73 4.20 -1.08 5.00
C VAL A 73 4.57 -2.52 5.31
N TYR A 74 3.60 -3.42 5.19
CA TYR A 74 3.75 -4.86 5.36
C TYR A 74 3.38 -5.55 4.06
N CYS A 75 4.34 -5.99 3.27
CA CYS A 75 4.07 -6.72 2.03
C CYS A 75 4.47 -8.18 2.18
N GLY A 76 3.68 -9.09 1.63
CA GLY A 76 4.11 -10.47 1.40
C GLY A 76 5.13 -10.51 0.28
N ASP A 77 4.70 -11.02 -0.87
CA ASP A 77 5.52 -11.08 -2.08
C ASP A 77 5.29 -9.80 -2.89
N VAL A 78 6.35 -9.16 -3.37
CA VAL A 78 6.28 -7.97 -4.23
C VAL A 78 6.99 -8.34 -5.52
N GLY A 79 6.25 -8.42 -6.62
CA GLY A 79 6.82 -8.76 -7.93
C GLY A 79 7.72 -7.65 -8.49
N GLY A 80 7.51 -6.39 -8.09
CA GLY A 80 8.35 -5.26 -8.48
C GLY A 80 8.98 -4.52 -7.29
N SER A 81 8.97 -3.19 -7.31
CA SER A 81 9.75 -2.35 -6.38
C SER A 81 8.88 -1.71 -5.30
N VAL A 82 9.47 -1.57 -4.10
CA VAL A 82 8.88 -0.86 -2.95
C VAL A 82 9.68 0.40 -2.68
N HIS A 83 9.01 1.55 -2.75
CA HIS A 83 9.55 2.85 -2.43
C HIS A 83 8.79 3.44 -1.24
N THR A 84 9.52 3.81 -0.19
CA THR A 84 8.94 4.49 0.96
C THR A 84 9.77 5.70 1.35
N VAL A 85 9.15 6.85 1.67
CA VAL A 85 9.92 8.02 2.14
C VAL A 85 10.11 7.95 3.64
N SER A 86 9.05 7.71 4.40
CA SER A 86 9.10 7.63 5.85
C SER A 86 8.26 6.49 6.41
N GLY A 87 8.86 5.67 7.29
CA GLY A 87 8.18 4.56 7.96
C GLY A 87 8.87 3.22 7.79
N ASN A 88 8.38 2.22 8.52
CA ASN A 88 8.98 0.89 8.50
C ASN A 88 8.41 0.07 7.34
N VAL A 89 9.30 -0.59 6.62
CA VAL A 89 8.94 -1.49 5.52
C VAL A 89 9.33 -2.91 5.93
N ALA A 90 8.33 -3.78 6.05
CA ALA A 90 8.51 -5.20 6.30
C ALA A 90 8.00 -5.98 5.08
N CYS A 91 8.91 -6.59 4.34
CA CYS A 91 8.57 -7.41 3.17
C CYS A 91 9.16 -8.82 3.30
N ARG A 92 8.46 -9.84 2.77
CA ARG A 92 9.01 -11.20 2.65
C ARG A 92 9.93 -11.30 1.44
N ASP A 93 9.33 -11.44 0.26
CA ASP A 93 10.05 -11.55 -1.00
C ASP A 93 9.77 -10.33 -1.86
N VAL A 94 10.82 -9.70 -2.38
CA VAL A 94 10.71 -8.56 -3.30
C VAL A 94 11.56 -8.89 -4.51
N GLY A 95 10.90 -9.07 -5.65
CA GLY A 95 11.54 -9.33 -6.96
C GLY A 95 12.20 -8.08 -7.54
N GLY A 96 11.75 -6.88 -7.16
CA GLY A 96 12.39 -5.62 -7.50
C GLY A 96 13.23 -5.03 -6.37
N ASN A 97 13.38 -3.70 -6.37
CA ASN A 97 14.19 -2.99 -5.39
C ASN A 97 13.33 -2.48 -4.22
N VAL A 98 13.88 -2.54 -2.99
CA VAL A 98 13.29 -1.89 -1.81
C VAL A 98 14.16 -0.71 -1.43
N SER A 99 13.59 0.49 -1.41
CA SER A 99 14.29 1.70 -0.94
C SER A 99 13.43 2.45 0.07
N THR A 100 14.02 2.84 1.19
CA THR A 100 13.42 3.78 2.14
C THR A 100 14.33 4.99 2.33
N THR A 101 13.78 6.20 2.37
CA THR A 101 14.57 7.42 2.66
C THR A 101 14.79 7.58 4.16
N SER A 102 13.76 7.34 4.97
CA SER A 102 13.75 7.59 6.42
C SER A 102 12.92 6.53 7.13
N GLY A 103 13.55 5.40 7.45
CA GLY A 103 12.88 4.29 8.11
C GLY A 103 13.77 3.05 8.16
N SER A 104 13.26 1.97 8.76
CA SER A 104 13.93 0.68 8.77
C SER A 104 13.29 -0.24 7.73
N ILE A 105 14.13 -0.90 6.92
CA ILE A 105 13.70 -2.01 6.07
C ILE A 105 14.03 -3.30 6.82
N ARG A 106 13.03 -4.13 7.03
CA ARG A 106 13.19 -5.47 7.59
C ARG A 106 12.74 -6.49 6.55
N ARG A 107 13.61 -7.46 6.28
CA ARG A 107 13.26 -8.63 5.49
C ARG A 107 12.83 -9.72 6.48
N GLY A 108 11.59 -10.19 6.34
CA GLY A 108 10.95 -11.18 7.23
C GLY A 108 10.96 -12.57 6.63
#